data_AF-A0A258B6Y2-F1
#
_entry.id   AF-A0A258B6Y2-F1
#
_cell.length_a   1.000
_cell.length_b   1.000
_cell.length_c   1.000
_cell.angle_alpha   90.00
_cell.angle_beta   90.00
_cell.angle_gamma   90.00
#
_symmetry.space_group_name_H-M   'P 1'
#
loop_
_entity.id
_entity.type
_entity.pdbx_description
1 polymer ?
#
loop_
_entity_poly.entity_id
_entity_poly.type
_entity_poly.pdbx_seq_one_letter_code
_entity_poly.pdbx_strand_id
1 'polypeptide(L)'
;MRKLLLCLALVAAPTVAMADNMLVLKAAPSDGDGRITLGDVFDYADGAADVVLGVRSGATAVLDAAQVQAVARQNGFYWTNPK
;
A
#
# COMPACT_ATOMS: atom_id res chain seq x y z
N MET A 1 -45.22 -33.49 17.25
CA MET A 1 -45.12 -32.62 16.04
C MET A 1 -43.79 -31.89 16.09
N ARG A 2 -42.85 -32.23 15.19
CA ARG A 2 -41.43 -31.87 15.25
C ARG A 2 -41.20 -30.63 14.37
N LYS A 3 -41.10 -29.45 14.97
CA LYS A 3 -40.86 -28.19 14.25
C LYS A 3 -39.36 -28.05 14.00
N LEU A 4 -38.95 -28.22 12.74
CA LEU A 4 -37.60 -27.93 12.27
C LEU A 4 -37.50 -26.41 12.08
N LEU A 5 -36.74 -25.71 12.94
CA LEU A 5 -36.43 -24.28 12.76
C LEU A 5 -35.14 -24.16 11.97
N LEU A 6 -35.25 -23.51 10.81
CA LEU A 6 -34.20 -23.26 9.83
C LEU A 6 -33.26 -22.17 10.36
N CYS A 7 -32.02 -22.51 10.70
CA CYS A 7 -30.99 -21.52 11.05
C CYS A 7 -30.45 -20.86 9.78
N LEU A 8 -30.81 -19.59 9.55
CA LEU A 8 -30.25 -18.77 8.49
C LEU A 8 -28.90 -18.21 8.97
N ALA A 9 -27.81 -18.89 8.64
CA ALA A 9 -26.46 -18.41 8.94
C ALA A 9 -26.08 -17.29 7.98
N LEU A 10 -26.21 -16.04 8.43
CA LEU A 10 -25.74 -14.86 7.70
C LEU A 10 -24.21 -14.80 7.80
N VAL A 11 -23.52 -15.32 6.78
CA VAL A 11 -22.06 -15.19 6.69
C VAL A 11 -21.75 -13.76 6.28
N ALA A 12 -21.43 -12.91 7.26
CA ALA A 12 -20.86 -11.59 7.01
C ALA A 12 -19.47 -11.78 6.41
N ALA A 13 -19.34 -11.61 5.08
CA ALA A 13 -18.04 -11.54 4.45
C ALA A 13 -17.34 -10.24 4.89
N PRO A 14 -16.08 -10.28 5.35
CA PRO A 14 -15.35 -9.05 5.63
C PRO A 14 -15.10 -8.33 4.30
N THR A 15 -15.81 -7.24 4.07
CA THR A 15 -15.43 -6.27 3.04
C THR A 15 -14.17 -5.58 3.54
N VAL A 16 -12.99 -6.04 3.10
CA VAL A 16 -11.76 -5.26 3.27
C VAL A 16 -11.97 -3.97 2.49
N ALA A 17 -12.22 -2.87 3.21
CA ALA A 17 -12.30 -1.55 2.62
C ALA A 17 -10.90 -1.21 2.13
N MET A 18 -10.61 -1.56 0.86
CA MET A 18 -9.30 -1.30 0.26
C MET A 18 -9.06 0.20 0.13
N ALA A 19 -10.03 1.09 0.32
CA ALA A 19 -9.85 2.52 0.05
C ALA A 19 -8.82 3.22 0.97
N ASP A 20 -8.65 2.76 2.22
CA ASP A 20 -7.86 3.50 3.22
C ASP A 20 -6.34 3.32 3.07
N ASN A 21 -5.90 2.36 2.24
CA ASN A 21 -4.49 1.98 2.12
C ASN A 21 -3.90 2.25 0.72
N MET A 22 -4.55 3.12 -0.05
CA MET A 22 -4.11 3.49 -1.39
C MET A 22 -2.99 4.52 -1.34
N LEU A 23 -1.86 4.18 -1.93
CA LEU A 23 -0.77 5.13 -2.16
C LEU A 23 -1.01 5.91 -3.45
N VAL A 24 -0.75 7.22 -3.39
CA VAL A 24 -0.81 8.12 -4.54
C VAL A 24 0.59 8.65 -4.81
N LEU A 25 1.07 8.52 -6.05
CA LEU A 25 2.41 9.00 -6.41
C LEU A 25 2.45 10.52 -6.32
N LYS A 26 3.44 11.06 -5.60
CA LYS A 26 3.65 12.51 -5.53
C LYS A 26 4.06 13.06 -6.89
N ALA A 27 3.68 14.31 -7.16
CA ALA A 27 4.06 14.99 -8.40
C ALA A 27 5.58 15.22 -8.52
N ALA A 28 6.26 15.45 -7.39
CA ALA A 28 7.71 15.65 -7.33
C ALA A 28 8.30 14.93 -6.09
N PRO A 29 8.54 13.61 -6.17
CA PRO A 29 9.20 12.85 -5.11
C PRO A 29 10.60 13.37 -4.84
N SER A 30 10.99 13.43 -3.56
CA SER A 30 12.36 13.75 -3.16
C SER A 30 12.66 13.08 -1.83
N ASP A 31 13.78 12.38 -1.76
CA ASP A 31 14.39 11.98 -0.48
C ASP A 31 15.26 13.11 0.08
N GLY A 32 15.53 13.08 1.39
CA GLY A 32 16.36 14.08 2.07
C GLY A 32 17.82 13.66 2.31
N ASP A 33 18.10 12.36 2.31
CA ASP A 33 19.35 11.78 2.81
C ASP A 33 19.92 10.65 1.94
N GLY A 34 19.33 10.39 0.77
CA GLY A 34 19.70 9.31 -0.13
C GLY A 34 19.00 7.98 0.16
N ARG A 35 18.26 7.86 1.27
CA ARG A 35 17.40 6.70 1.59
C ARG A 35 15.98 7.02 1.12
N ILE A 36 15.53 6.31 0.08
CA ILE A 36 14.22 6.56 -0.53
C ILE A 36 13.19 5.71 0.18
N THR A 37 12.16 6.34 0.75
CA THR A 37 11.08 5.69 1.50
C THR A 37 9.73 5.79 0.80
N LEU A 38 8.74 5.04 1.28
CA LEU A 38 7.34 5.20 0.85
C LEU A 38 6.85 6.62 1.11
N GLY A 39 7.23 7.23 2.23
CA GLY A 39 6.86 8.60 2.59
C GLY A 39 7.48 9.66 1.67
N ASP A 40 8.64 9.39 1.06
CA ASP A 40 9.26 10.29 0.08
C ASP A 40 8.54 10.24 -1.28
N VAL A 41 8.04 9.07 -1.66
CA VAL A 41 7.50 8.80 -3.00
C VAL A 41 5.99 8.98 -3.09
N PHE A 42 5.26 8.65 -2.02
CA PHE A 42 3.80 8.56 -2.04
C PHE A 42 3.13 9.46 -0.99
N ASP A 43 1.98 10.01 -1.36
CA ASP A 43 1.00 10.53 -0.42
C ASP A 43 0.23 9.35 0.22
N TYR A 44 -0.32 9.60 1.41
CA TYR A 44 -1.08 8.61 2.20
C TYR A 44 -0.28 7.38 2.63
N ALA A 45 1.04 7.52 2.79
CA ALA A 45 1.90 6.44 3.29
C ALA A 45 1.76 6.21 4.80
N ASP A 46 1.23 7.19 5.56
CA ASP A 46 0.95 7.17 7.00
C ASP A 46 1.88 6.24 7.81
N GLY A 47 1.35 5.12 8.34
CA GLY A 47 2.08 4.16 9.18
C GLY A 47 3.21 3.39 8.50
N ALA A 48 3.40 3.54 7.18
CA ALA A 48 4.50 2.96 6.41
C ALA A 48 5.44 4.03 5.81
N ALA A 49 5.33 5.30 6.22
CA ALA A 49 6.16 6.38 5.67
C ALA A 49 7.67 6.09 5.74
N ASP A 50 8.16 5.44 6.78
CA ASP A 50 9.59 5.14 6.98
C ASP A 50 10.09 3.86 6.26
N VAL A 51 9.21 3.14 5.56
CA VAL A 51 9.56 1.91 4.85
C VAL A 51 10.45 2.24 3.66
N VAL A 52 11.63 1.64 3.62
CA VAL A 52 12.65 1.89 2.59
C VAL A 52 12.32 1.15 1.30
N LEU A 53 12.28 1.89 0.20
CA LEU A 53 12.18 1.37 -1.17
C LEU A 53 13.54 1.13 -1.81
N GLY A 54 14.55 1.92 -1.42
CA GLY A 54 15.90 1.80 -1.95
C GLY A 54 16.84 2.89 -1.46
N VAL A 55 18.03 2.93 -2.04
CA VAL A 55 19.05 3.96 -1.78
C VAL A 55 19.58 4.49 -3.11
N ARG A 56 19.88 5.79 -3.18
CA ARG A 56 20.52 6.41 -4.34
C ARG A 56 21.97 6.79 -4.05
N SER A 57 22.84 6.58 -5.02
CA SER A 57 24.25 7.01 -4.96
C SER A 57 24.52 8.30 -5.74
N GLY A 58 23.55 8.79 -6.52
CA GLY A 58 23.66 9.97 -7.37
C GLY A 58 22.48 10.93 -7.18
N ALA A 59 22.33 11.89 -8.08
CA ALA A 59 21.27 12.90 -8.01
C ALA A 59 19.85 12.32 -8.18
N THR A 60 19.72 11.19 -8.90
CA THR A 60 18.44 10.53 -9.16
C THR A 60 18.59 9.01 -9.02
N ALA A 61 17.46 8.31 -8.85
CA ALA A 61 17.37 6.86 -8.91
C ALA A 61 16.10 6.42 -9.65
N VAL A 62 16.16 5.21 -10.19
CA VAL A 62 15.02 4.54 -10.82
C VAL A 62 14.62 3.39 -9.90
N LEU A 63 13.35 3.35 -9.51
CA LEU A 63 12.78 2.24 -8.75
C LEU A 63 12.01 1.32 -9.69
N ASP A 64 12.20 0.01 -9.53
CA ASP A 64 11.37 -0.97 -10.23
C ASP A 64 9.95 -0.94 -9.67
N ALA A 65 8.96 -0.73 -10.53
CA ALA A 65 7.58 -0.56 -10.10
C ALA A 65 7.01 -1.83 -9.47
N ALA A 66 7.38 -3.02 -9.95
CA ALA A 66 6.90 -4.27 -9.38
C ALA A 66 7.45 -4.48 -7.95
N GLN A 67 8.71 -4.11 -7.72
CA GLN A 67 9.33 -4.14 -6.41
C GLN A 67 8.71 -3.13 -5.45
N VAL A 68 8.46 -1.90 -5.90
CA VAL A 68 7.74 -0.89 -5.09
C VAL A 68 6.37 -1.40 -4.68
N GLN A 69 5.62 -1.98 -5.62
CA GLN A 69 4.32 -2.57 -5.31
C GLN A 69 4.42 -3.78 -4.36
N ALA A 70 5.45 -4.60 -4.47
CA ALA A 70 5.67 -5.72 -3.56
C ALA A 70 5.93 -5.22 -2.13
N VAL A 71 6.79 -4.21 -1.96
CA VAL A 71 7.08 -3.59 -0.66
C VAL A 71 5.83 -2.93 -0.07
N ALA A 72 5.05 -2.19 -0.86
CA ALA A 72 3.80 -1.59 -0.40
C ALA A 72 2.83 -2.67 0.13
N ARG A 73 2.60 -3.75 -0.64
CA ARG A 73 1.69 -4.85 -0.25
C ARG A 73 2.13 -5.54 1.03
N GLN A 74 3.44 -5.75 1.21
CA GLN A 74 4.00 -6.33 2.44
C GLN A 74 3.73 -5.47 3.68
N ASN A 75 3.54 -4.17 3.49
CA ASN A 75 3.24 -3.22 4.57
C ASN A 75 1.75 -2.85 4.65
N GLY A 76 0.88 -3.59 3.95
CA GLY A 76 -0.57 -3.38 3.98
C GLY A 76 -1.06 -2.23 3.09
N PHE A 77 -0.20 -1.67 2.24
CA PHE A 77 -0.53 -0.61 1.28
C PHE A 77 -0.60 -1.16 -0.15
N TYR A 78 -1.20 -0.39 -1.06
CA TYR A 78 -1.16 -0.73 -2.48
C TYR A 78 -1.00 0.53 -3.33
N TRP A 79 -0.27 0.37 -4.42
CA TRP A 79 -0.12 1.38 -5.45
C TRP A 79 -0.51 0.76 -6.79
N THR A 80 -1.49 1.36 -7.46
CA THR A 80 -2.04 0.82 -8.72
C THR A 80 -1.08 0.99 -9.90
N ASN A 81 -0.07 1.86 -9.78
CA ASN A 81 0.82 2.25 -10.87
C ASN A 81 0.05 2.67 -12.13
N PRO A 82 -0.65 3.82 -12.09
CA PRO A 82 -1.37 4.32 -13.25
C PRO A 82 -0.39 4.52 -14.43
N LYS A 83 -0.86 4.17 -15.63
CA LYS A 83 -0.07 4.29 -16.87
C LYS A 83 -0.15 5.68 -17.48
#